data_AF-A0A4Q9H6F9-F1
#
_entry.id   AF-A0A4Q9H6F9-F1
#
_cell.length_a   1.000
_cell.length_b   1.000
_cell.length_c   1.000
_cell.angle_alpha   90.00
_cell.angle_beta   90.00
_cell.angle_gamma   90.00
#
_symmetry.space_group_name_H-M   'P 1'
#
loop_
_entity.id
_entity.type
_entity.pdbx_description
1 polymer ?
#
loop_
_entity_poly.entity_id
_entity_poly.type
_entity_poly.pdbx_seq_one_letter_code
_entity_poly.pdbx_strand_id
1 'polypeptide(L)' 'MGLSSNAIVIEDYSLHWNLEFEQLSKIFADRIGNLAVSIEHVGSTAVPGLVQNQ' A
#
# COMPACT_ATOMS: atom_id res chain seq x y z
N MET A 1 16.87 -30.96 -5.72
CA MET A 1 15.55 -30.66 -6.32
C MET A 1 14.71 -29.97 -5.28
N GLY A 2 14.24 -28.73 -5.38
CA GLY A 2 14.43 -27.60 -6.30
C GLY A 2 13.89 -26.40 -5.52
N LEU A 3 14.57 -25.25 -5.57
CA LEU A 3 14.13 -24.04 -4.86
C LEU A 3 12.81 -23.59 -5.47
N SER A 4 11.73 -23.50 -4.69
CA SER A 4 10.48 -22.88 -5.11
C SER A 4 10.76 -21.41 -5.42
N SER A 5 10.89 -21.07 -6.70
CA SER A 5 11.07 -19.70 -7.15
C SER A 5 9.76 -18.94 -6.93
N ASN A 6 9.59 -18.33 -5.76
CA ASN A 6 8.63 -17.24 -5.60
C ASN A 6 9.18 -16.07 -6.43
N ALA A 7 8.75 -15.99 -7.68
CA ALA A 7 9.11 -14.90 -8.56
C ALA A 7 8.54 -13.61 -7.96
N ILE A 8 9.42 -12.66 -7.63
CA ILE A 8 9.02 -11.31 -7.23
C ILE A 8 8.71 -10.57 -8.53
N VAL A 9 7.47 -10.09 -8.68
CA VAL A 9 7.04 -9.33 -9.85
C VAL A 9 7.14 -7.85 -9.50
N ILE A 10 7.87 -7.08 -10.30
CA ILE A 10 7.91 -5.62 -10.16
C ILE A 10 6.98 -5.01 -11.21
N GLU A 11 5.98 -4.26 -10.76
CA GLU A 11 4.97 -3.59 -11.58
C GLU A 11 5.16 -2.07 -11.56
N ASP A 12 4.63 -1.41 -12.60
CA ASP A 12 4.60 0.04 -12.68
C ASP A 12 3.68 0.65 -11.63
N TYR A 13 3.90 1.94 -11.37
CA TYR A 13 3.07 2.66 -10.41
C TYR A 13 1.60 2.72 -10.84
N SER A 14 0.69 2.34 -9.93
CA SER A 14 -0.76 2.40 -10.14
C SER A 14 -1.41 3.52 -9.33
N LEU A 15 -2.22 4.36 -10.00
CA LEU A 15 -3.06 5.36 -9.33
C LEU A 15 -4.12 4.73 -8.41
N HIS A 16 -4.43 3.44 -8.60
CA HIS A 16 -5.39 2.73 -7.75
C HIS A 16 -4.94 2.64 -6.29
N TRP A 17 -3.63 2.61 -6.03
CA TRP A 17 -3.10 2.53 -4.66
C TRP A 17 -3.46 3.75 -3.81
N ASN A 18 -3.60 4.92 -4.42
CA ASN A 18 -4.07 6.11 -3.71
C ASN A 18 -5.53 5.93 -3.27
N LEU A 19 -6.38 5.40 -4.15
CA LEU A 19 -7.79 5.14 -3.87
C LEU A 19 -7.97 4.05 -2.80
N GLU A 20 -7.17 2.98 -2.87
CA GLU A 20 -7.16 1.92 -1.85
C GLU A 20 -6.73 2.47 -0.49
N PHE A 21 -5.67 3.30 -0.46
CA PHE A 21 -5.24 3.97 0.75
C PHE A 21 -6.36 4.84 1.34
N GLU A 22 -7.03 5.67 0.53
CA GLU A 22 -8.12 6.52 1.00
C GLU A 22 -9.27 5.71 1.63
N GLN A 23 -9.64 4.58 1.00
CA GLN A 23 -10.68 3.69 1.52
C GLN A 23 -10.28 3.05 2.86
N LEU A 24 -9.05 2.52 2.94
CA LEU A 24 -8.54 1.91 4.15
C LEU A 24 -8.38 2.94 5.27
N SER A 25 -7.80 4.10 4.96
CA SER A 25 -7.61 5.21 5.90
C SER A 25 -8.93 5.63 6.52
N LYS A 26 -10.02 5.73 5.72
CA LYS A 26 -11.35 6.01 6.24
C LYS A 26 -11.86 4.93 7.20
N ILE A 27 -11.71 3.66 6.85
CA ILE A 27 -12.13 2.54 7.72
C ILE A 27 -11.38 2.60 9.06
N PHE A 28 -10.07 2.83 9.02
CA PHE A 28 -9.26 2.94 10.22
C PHE A 28 -9.59 4.18 11.04
N ALA A 29 -9.80 5.33 10.40
CA ALA A 29 -10.23 6.55 11.09
C ALA A 29 -11.57 6.35 11.80
N ASP A 30 -12.55 5.73 11.15
CA ASP A 30 -13.88 5.45 11.72
C ASP A 30 -13.83 4.46 12.89
N ARG A 31 -12.89 3.50 12.87
CA ARG A 31 -12.77 2.44 13.88
C ARG A 31 -11.86 2.80 15.05
N ILE A 32 -10.74 3.45 14.78
CA ILE A 32 -9.74 3.84 15.77
C ILE A 32 -10.14 5.17 16.43
N GLY A 33 -10.83 6.05 15.69
CA GLY A 33 -11.33 7.32 16.17
C GLY A 33 -10.21 8.20 16.72
N ASN A 34 -10.42 8.75 17.91
CA ASN A 34 -9.50 9.70 18.55
C ASN A 34 -8.22 9.07 19.10
N LEU A 35 -8.06 7.75 19.02
CA LEU A 35 -6.80 7.09 19.40
C LEU A 35 -5.72 7.24 18.32
N ALA A 36 -6.11 7.48 17.07
CA ALA A 36 -5.17 7.76 15.98
C ALA A 36 -4.84 9.25 15.96
N VAL A 37 -3.55 9.58 16.08
CA VAL A 37 -3.06 10.96 15.90
C VAL A 37 -2.99 11.31 14.41
N SER A 38 -2.55 10.37 13.57
CA SER A 38 -2.54 10.47 12.11
C SER A 38 -2.64 9.07 11.46
N ILE A 39 -3.02 9.04 10.19
CA ILE A 39 -2.95 7.87 9.31
C ILE A 39 -2.31 8.33 8.01
N GLU A 40 -1.18 7.73 7.63
CA GLU A 40 -0.33 8.18 6.53
C GLU A 40 -0.07 7.04 5.54
N HIS A 41 -0.05 7.37 4.24
CA HIS A 41 0.32 6.41 3.21
C HIS A 41 1.84 6.30 3.18
N VAL A 42 2.37 5.14 3.53
CA VAL A 42 3.82 4.88 3.59
C VAL A 42 4.20 3.66 2.75
N GLY A 43 5.50 3.52 2.46
CA GLY A 43 6.03 2.45 1.62
C GLY A 43 6.10 2.85 0.14
N SER A 44 6.50 1.91 -0.73
CA SER A 44 6.66 2.21 -2.16
C SER A 44 5.34 2.68 -2.78
N THR A 45 4.19 2.12 -2.38
CA THR A 45 2.85 2.41 -2.96
C THR A 45 2.42 3.86 -2.77
N ALA A 46 3.05 4.56 -1.83
CA ALA A 46 2.81 5.97 -1.54
C ALA A 46 3.59 6.94 -2.45
N VAL A 47 4.49 6.45 -3.29
CA VAL A 47 5.37 7.29 -4.14
C VAL A 47 4.93 7.22 -5.60
N PRO A 48 4.28 8.28 -6.13
CA PRO A 48 3.93 8.35 -7.54
C PRO A 48 5.14 8.19 -8.45
N GLY A 49 5.03 7.29 -9.43
CA GLY A 49 6.09 7.03 -10.41
C GLY A 49 7.22 6.12 -9.94
N LEU A 50 7.10 5.48 -8.77
CA LEU A 50 8.04 4.45 -8.31
C LEU A 50 7.54 3.04 -8.64
N VAL A 51 8.39 2.22 -9.29
CA VAL A 51 8.14 0.80 -9.61
C VAL A 51 8.14 -0.07 -8.35
N GLN A 52 7.29 -1.10 -8.29
CA GLN A 52 6.97 -1.79 -7.03
C GLN A 52 6.88 -3.28 -7.12
N ASN A 53 7.34 -3.93 -6.08
CA ASN A 53 7.35 -5.37 -5.96
C ASN A 53 5.99 -5.82 -5.39
N GLN A 54 5.30 -6.75 -6.09
CA GLN A 54 4.18 -7.52 -5.56
C GLN A 54 4.69 -8.87 -5.05
#